data_AF-A0A2A6RKJ1-F1
#
_entry.id   AF-A0A2A6RKJ1-F1
#
_cell.length_a   1.000
_cell.length_b   1.000
_cell.length_c   1.000
_cell.angle_alpha   90.00
_cell.angle_beta   90.00
_cell.angle_gamma   90.00
#
_symmetry.space_group_name_H-M   'P 1'
#
loop_
_entity.id
_entity.type
_entity.pdbx_description
1 polymer ?
#
loop_
_entity_poly.entity_id
_entity_poly.type
_entity_poly.pdbx_seq_one_letter_code
_entity_poly.pdbx_strand_id
1 'polypeptide(L)' 'MLLRKPNLYGATVEATGCILDAEGQATGWWVSDDGRTLVDIHHRVVGTITLRGRVYDQRGQFMADVVRYDYILRQNELG' A
#
# COMPACT_ATOMS: atom_id res chain seq x y z
N MET A 1 1.57 -14.03 -16.45
CA MET A 1 2.51 -12.91 -16.24
C MET A 1 2.73 -12.75 -14.74
N LEU A 2 3.91 -13.09 -14.23
CA LEU A 2 4.29 -12.79 -12.84
C LEU A 2 4.52 -11.28 -12.77
N LEU A 3 3.59 -10.54 -12.17
CA LEU A 3 3.82 -9.14 -11.83
C LEU A 3 5.03 -9.10 -10.88
N ARG A 4 6.13 -8.51 -11.35
CA ARG A 4 7.29 -8.21 -10.50
C ARG A 4 6.80 -7.36 -9.33
N LYS A 5 7.33 -7.60 -8.12
CA LYS A 5 7.07 -6.73 -6.98
C LYS A 5 7.50 -5.29 -7.35
N PRO A 6 6.67 -4.27 -7.09
CA PRO A 6 7.02 -2.89 -7.36
C PRO A 6 8.12 -2.41 -6.42
N ASN A 7 8.83 -1.35 -6.81
CA ASN A 7 9.69 -0.62 -5.90
C ASN A 7 8.82 0.30 -5.03
N LEU A 8 8.92 0.17 -3.71
CA LEU A 8 8.11 0.94 -2.75
C LEU A 8 8.92 1.98 -1.97
N TYR A 9 10.21 2.14 -2.24
CA TYR A 9 11.00 3.18 -1.59
C TYR A 9 10.53 4.57 -2.06
N GLY A 10 10.10 5.40 -1.11
CA GLY A 10 9.53 6.72 -1.41
C GLY A 10 8.06 6.67 -1.87
N ALA A 11 7.43 5.50 -1.85
CA ALA A 11 6.04 5.34 -2.26
C ALA A 11 5.06 5.96 -1.25
N THR A 12 3.85 6.22 -1.74
CA THR A 12 2.74 6.77 -0.95
C THR A 12 1.46 5.97 -1.19
N VAL A 13 0.58 5.96 -0.20
CA VAL A 13 -0.80 5.44 -0.32
C VAL A 13 -1.73 6.64 -0.37
N GLU A 14 -2.41 6.83 -1.50
CA GLU A 14 -3.40 7.89 -1.68
C GLU A 14 -4.74 7.53 -1.04
N ALA A 15 -5.64 8.52 -0.92
CA ALA A 15 -6.96 8.37 -0.28
C ALA A 15 -7.79 7.18 -0.78
N THR A 16 -7.61 6.80 -2.05
CA THR A 16 -8.28 5.68 -2.71
C THR A 16 -7.71 4.30 -2.33
N GLY A 17 -6.62 4.26 -1.56
CA GLY A 17 -5.85 3.05 -1.27
C GLY A 17 -4.83 2.69 -2.35
N CYS A 18 -4.77 3.44 -3.47
CA CYS A 18 -3.77 3.23 -4.52
C CYS A 18 -2.35 3.49 -3.99
N ILE A 19 -1.41 2.61 -4.33
CA ILE A 19 0.00 2.81 -4.01
C ILE A 19 0.72 3.40 -5.22
N LEU A 20 1.24 4.61 -5.04
CA LEU A 20 2.06 5.30 -6.03
C LEU A 20 3.54 5.15 -5.68
N ASP A 21 4.40 4.98 -6.69
CA ASP A 21 5.85 5.01 -6.52
C ASP A 21 6.37 6.43 -6.23
N ALA A 22 7.68 6.58 -6.09
CA ALA A 22 8.33 7.86 -5.76
C ALA A 22 8.13 8.93 -6.86
N GLU A 23 7.84 8.50 -8.08
CA GLU A 23 7.55 9.35 -9.23
C GLU A 23 6.06 9.68 -9.36
N GLY A 24 5.21 9.14 -8.46
CA GLY A 24 3.77 9.34 -8.48
C GLY A 24 3.00 8.45 -9.46
N GLN A 25 3.61 7.38 -9.96
CA GLN A 25 2.97 6.43 -10.87
C GLN A 25 2.36 5.25 -10.11
N ALA A 26 1.22 4.77 -10.60
CA ALA A 26 0.54 3.63 -9.97
C ALA A 26 1.37 2.35 -10.08
N THR A 27 1.64 1.73 -8.94
CA THR A 27 2.41 0.47 -8.85
C THR A 27 1.60 -0.76 -9.27
N GLY A 28 0.27 -0.62 -9.36
CA GLY A 28 -0.67 -1.72 -9.55
C GLY A 28 -0.95 -2.51 -8.27
N TRP A 29 -0.53 -2.01 -7.10
CA TRP A 29 -0.92 -2.52 -5.78
C TRP A 29 -1.87 -1.54 -5.09
N TRP A 30 -2.81 -2.08 -4.31
CA TRP A 30 -3.80 -1.34 -3.53
C TRP A 30 -3.87 -1.83 -2.10
N VAL A 31 -4.17 -0.92 -1.17
CA VAL A 31 -4.64 -1.27 0.18
C VAL A 31 -6.12 -1.62 0.09
N SER A 32 -6.48 -2.80 0.59
CA SER A 32 -7.86 -3.26 0.62
C SER A 32 -8.70 -2.51 1.67
N ASP A 33 -10.02 -2.66 1.62
CA ASP A 33 -10.96 -1.96 2.50
C ASP A 33 -10.73 -2.21 4.00
N ASP A 34 -10.13 -3.36 4.35
CA ASP A 34 -9.71 -3.68 5.72
C ASP A 34 -8.58 -2.76 6.26
N GLY A 35 -7.98 -1.97 5.39
CA GLY A 35 -6.91 -1.01 5.68
C GLY A 35 -5.54 -1.63 5.98
N ARG A 36 -5.38 -2.96 5.84
CA ARG A 36 -4.18 -3.70 6.26
C ARG A 36 -3.66 -4.71 5.23
N THR A 37 -4.51 -5.16 4.32
CA THR A 37 -4.14 -6.12 3.28
C THR A 37 -3.76 -5.40 1.99
N LEU A 38 -2.69 -5.85 1.35
CA LEU A 38 -2.30 -5.37 0.01
C LEU A 38 -2.75 -6.36 -1.05
N VAL A 39 -3.33 -5.85 -2.14
CA VAL A 39 -3.77 -6.65 -3.29
C VAL A 39 -3.22 -6.10 -4.60
N ASP A 40 -3.08 -6.95 -5.61
CA ASP A 40 -2.75 -6.54 -6.99
C ASP A 40 -4.01 -6.24 -7.85
N ILE A 41 -3.81 -5.84 -9.11
CA ILE A 41 -4.87 -5.61 -10.11
C ILE A 41 -5.83 -6.81 -10.32
N HIS A 42 -5.45 -8.01 -9.88
CA HIS A 42 -6.27 -9.22 -9.99
C HIS A 42 -6.89 -9.62 -8.64
N HIS A 43 -6.91 -8.69 -7.66
CA HIS A 43 -7.41 -8.92 -6.31
C HIS A 43 -6.69 -10.04 -5.55
N ARG A 44 -5.46 -10.38 -5.94
CA ARG A 44 -4.65 -11.36 -5.21
C ARG A 44 -3.91 -10.65 -4.10
N VAL A 45 -3.93 -11.22 -2.90
CA VAL A 45 -3.13 -10.71 -1.77
C VAL A 45 -1.65 -10.76 -2.14
N VAL A 46 -0.94 -9.65 -1.97
CA VAL A 46 0.51 -9.53 -2.26
C VAL A 46 1.34 -9.15 -1.04
N GLY A 47 0.70 -8.79 0.07
CA GLY A 47 1.37 -8.41 1.30
C GLY A 47 0.44 -7.80 2.33
N THR A 48 1.05 -7.16 3.33
CA THR A 48 0.34 -6.41 4.36
C THR A 48 0.97 -5.04 4.58
N ILE A 49 0.18 -4.12 5.11
CA ILE A 49 0.60 -2.78 5.49
C ILE A 49 0.09 -2.45 6.90
N THR A 50 0.96 -1.86 7.71
CA THR A 50 0.57 -1.36 9.03
C THR A 50 -0.10 0.02 8.95
N LEU A 51 -0.72 0.46 10.04
CA LEU A 51 -1.28 1.83 10.12
C LEU A 51 -0.19 2.91 10.01
N ARG A 52 1.05 2.59 10.37
CA ARG A 52 2.21 3.48 10.23
C ARG A 52 2.86 3.40 8.85
N GLY A 53 2.28 2.67 7.90
CA GLY A 53 2.80 2.58 6.54
C GLY A 53 3.94 1.59 6.33
N ARG A 54 4.26 0.76 7.32
CA ARG A 54 5.23 -0.33 7.12
C ARG A 54 4.66 -1.44 6.25
N VAL A 55 5.33 -1.77 5.15
CA VAL A 55 4.91 -2.77 4.17
C VAL A 55 5.73 -4.06 4.30
N TYR A 56 5.03 -5.19 4.24
CA TYR A 56 5.60 -6.53 4.24
C TYR A 56 5.06 -7.35 3.07
N ASP A 57 5.88 -8.22 2.49
CA ASP A 57 5.41 -9.17 1.48
C ASP A 57 4.63 -10.34 2.10
N GLN A 58 4.09 -11.24 1.26
CA GLN A 58 3.37 -12.44 1.69
C GLN A 58 4.16 -13.38 2.61
N ARG A 59 5.50 -13.28 2.64
CA ARG A 59 6.38 -14.10 3.49
C ARG A 59 6.71 -13.39 4.80
N GLY A 60 6.15 -12.20 5.04
CA GLY A 60 6.45 -11.36 6.20
C GLY A 60 7.78 -10.62 6.10
N GLN A 61 8.41 -10.55 4.92
CA GLN A 61 9.65 -9.80 4.74
C GLN A 61 9.33 -8.32 4.57
N PHE A 62 9.99 -7.47 5.35
CA PHE A 62 9.87 -6.03 5.23
C PHE A 62 10.32 -5.56 3.84
N MET A 63 9.52 -4.70 3.22
CA MET A 63 9.81 -4.15 1.90
C MET A 63 10.20 -2.66 1.98
N ALA A 64 9.34 -1.83 2.56
CA ALA A 64 9.54 -0.39 2.69
C ALA A 64 8.59 0.22 3.73
N ASP A 65 8.87 1.45 4.14
CA ASP A 65 7.90 2.32 4.81
C ASP A 65 7.34 3.30 3.76
N VAL A 66 6.01 3.50 3.76
CA VAL A 66 5.28 4.39 2.85
C VAL A 66 4.43 5.39 3.62
N VAL A 67 4.16 6.55 3.05
CA VAL A 67 3.25 7.55 3.67
C VAL A 67 1.80 7.17 3.39
N ARG A 68 0.94 7.16 4.42
CA ARG A 68 -0.48 6.76 4.31
C ARG A 68 -1.44 7.96 4.37
N TYR A 69 -1.72 8.57 3.23
CA TYR A 69 -2.71 9.65 3.16
C TYR A 69 -4.14 9.14 3.35
N ASP A 70 -4.43 7.91 2.91
CA ASP A 70 -5.71 7.23 3.17
C ASP A 70 -6.07 7.15 4.65
N TYR A 71 -5.07 6.95 5.50
CA TYR A 71 -5.28 6.84 6.94
C TYR A 71 -5.31 8.20 7.64
N ILE A 72 -4.47 9.16 7.21
CA ILE A 72 -4.47 10.52 7.75
C ILE A 72 -5.84 11.18 7.58
N LEU A 73 -6.49 10.99 6.43
CA LEU A 73 -7.81 11.53 6.18
C LEU A 73 -8.90 10.83 7.01
N ARG A 74 -8.87 9.50 7.14
CA ARG A 74 -9.82 8.75 7.97
C ARG A 74 -9.77 9.11 9.47
N GLN A 75 -8.60 9.51 9.99
CA GLN A 75 -8.49 9.96 11.39
C GLN A 75 -9.15 11.33 11.61
N ASN A 76 -9.20 12.19 10.58
CA ASN A 76 -9.79 13.52 10.67
C ASN A 76 -11.33 13.51 10.54
N GLU A 77 -11.92 12.42 10.04
CA GLU A 77 -13.38 12.27 9.91
C GLU A 77 -14.03 11.61 11.15
N LEU A 78 -13.22 11.08 12.08
CA LEU A 78 -13.67 10.40 13.31
C LEU A 78 -13.44 11.21 14.59
N GLY A 79 -12.89 12.43 14.48
CA GLY A 79 -12.74 13.40 15.57
C GLY A 79 -13.77 14.51 15.48
#